data_AF-A0A2M8M7G2-F1
#
_entry.id   AF-A0A2M8M7G2-F1
#
_cell.length_a   1.000
_cell.length_b   1.000
_cell.length_c   1.000
_cell.angle_alpha   90.00
_cell.angle_beta   90.00
_cell.angle_gamma   90.00
#
_symmetry.space_group_name_H-M   'P 1'
#
loop_
_entity.id
_entity.type
_entity.pdbx_description
1 polymer ?
#
loop_
_entity_poly.entity_id
_entity_poly.type
_entity_poly.pdbx_seq_one_letter_code
_entity_poly.pdbx_strand_id
1 'polypeptide(L)'
;MPNLIYCEGEFYRISPKNSRILECSDMGTHPWKLCYNKREVGHFYKLECGNNVLFAWTSKGVFYSESRGHYWHLVRPHAPSRIIQKQSKQIKLEGNKMSKKELLNDEKLIEKITKEAWGGGVYDGAV
;
A
#
# COMPACT_ATOMS: atom_id res chain seq x y z
N MET A 1 -5.67 -11.90 -6.03
CA MET A 1 -4.98 -11.47 -7.27
C MET A 1 -3.64 -10.86 -6.87
N PRO A 2 -2.52 -11.14 -7.55
CA PRO A 2 -1.24 -10.51 -7.22
C PRO A 2 -1.30 -9.02 -7.58
N ASN A 3 -1.12 -8.15 -6.59
CA ASN A 3 -1.08 -6.70 -6.77
C ASN A 3 0.24 -6.31 -7.47
N LEU A 4 0.24 -6.32 -8.81
CA LEU A 4 1.31 -5.77 -9.65
C LEU A 4 1.08 -4.27 -9.82
N ILE A 5 2.07 -3.45 -9.48
CA ILE A 5 2.03 -2.00 -9.63
C ILE A 5 3.32 -1.51 -10.29
N TYR A 6 3.28 -0.33 -10.90
CA TYR A 6 4.45 0.39 -11.39
C TYR A 6 4.69 1.62 -10.53
N CYS A 7 5.93 1.83 -10.07
CA CYS A 7 6.31 2.96 -9.22
C CYS A 7 7.80 3.26 -9.41
N GLU A 8 8.20 4.54 -9.40
CA GLU A 8 9.62 4.95 -9.42
C GLU A 8 10.48 4.34 -10.55
N GLY A 9 9.88 3.93 -11.67
CA GLY A 9 10.60 3.31 -12.78
C GLY A 9 10.67 1.78 -12.76
N GLU A 10 10.10 1.12 -11.76
CA GLU A 10 10.11 -0.34 -11.61
C GLU A 10 8.70 -0.90 -11.36
N PHE A 11 8.53 -2.18 -11.68
CA PHE A 11 7.32 -2.92 -11.34
C PHE A 11 7.50 -3.64 -10.01
N TYR A 12 6.50 -3.57 -9.14
CA TYR A 12 6.48 -4.27 -7.86
C TYR A 12 5.29 -5.20 -7.79
N ARG A 13 5.49 -6.37 -7.18
CA ARG A 13 4.40 -7.26 -6.82
C ARG A 13 4.61 -7.91 -5.47
N ILE A 14 3.52 -8.21 -4.80
CA ILE A 14 3.54 -9.12 -3.65
C ILE A 14 3.79 -10.53 -4.18
N SER A 15 4.77 -11.24 -3.63
CA SER A 15 5.13 -12.58 -4.10
C SER A 15 3.93 -13.53 -4.00
N PRO A 16 3.56 -14.22 -5.09
CA PRO A 16 2.44 -15.15 -5.08
C PRO A 16 2.69 -16.36 -4.16
N LYS A 17 3.96 -16.66 -3.85
CA LYS A 17 4.36 -17.78 -2.98
C LYS A 17 4.34 -17.39 -1.49
N ASN A 18 4.58 -16.12 -1.18
CA ASN A 18 4.70 -15.66 0.19
C ASN A 18 4.39 -14.17 0.29
N SER A 19 3.27 -13.83 0.92
CA SER A 19 2.84 -12.44 1.07
C SER A 19 3.75 -11.58 1.97
N ARG A 20 4.81 -12.11 2.58
CA ARG A 20 5.85 -11.32 3.27
C ARG A 20 6.96 -10.83 2.33
N ILE A 21 6.96 -11.32 1.09
CA ILE A 21 8.00 -11.03 0.12
C ILE A 21 7.45 -10.05 -0.91
N LEU A 22 8.21 -9.00 -1.15
CA LEU A 22 8.02 -8.10 -2.27
C LEU A 22 9.03 -8.44 -3.36
N GLU A 23 8.54 -8.55 -4.59
CA GLU A 23 9.35 -8.80 -5.77
C GLU A 23 9.29 -7.57 -6.68
N CYS A 24 10.41 -7.24 -7.34
CA CYS A 24 10.49 -6.16 -8.32
C CYS A 24 11.00 -6.66 -9.68
N SER A 25 10.65 -5.95 -10.75
CA SER A 25 11.10 -6.22 -12.11
C SER A 25 11.17 -4.93 -12.91
N ASP A 26 12.18 -4.80 -13.74
CA ASP A 26 12.37 -3.63 -14.61
C ASP A 26 11.34 -3.65 -15.77
N MET A 27 10.82 -4.84 -16.10
CA MET A 27 9.98 -5.10 -17.29
C MET A 27 8.56 -5.57 -16.95
N GLY A 28 8.20 -5.63 -15.67
CA GLY A 28 6.88 -6.11 -15.22
C GLY A 28 6.61 -7.60 -15.51
N THR A 29 7.64 -8.31 -15.97
CA THR A 29 7.64 -9.71 -16.37
C THR A 29 8.86 -10.41 -15.77
N HIS A 30 9.01 -11.71 -16.01
CA HIS A 30 10.18 -12.45 -15.54
C HIS A 30 11.49 -11.88 -16.15
N PRO A 31 12.62 -11.92 -15.42
CA PRO A 31 12.76 -12.44 -14.05
C PRO A 31 12.29 -11.44 -12.99
N TRP A 32 11.74 -11.97 -11.90
CA TRP A 32 11.40 -11.19 -10.71
C TRP A 32 12.55 -11.24 -9.71
N LYS A 33 13.00 -10.08 -9.25
CA LYS A 33 14.06 -9.92 -8.26
C LYS A 33 13.46 -9.77 -6.87
N LEU A 34 14.22 -10.15 -5.86
CA LEU A 34 13.82 -9.95 -4.47
C LEU A 34 14.00 -8.47 -4.08
N CYS A 35 12.90 -7.77 -3.83
CA CYS A 35 12.92 -6.37 -3.40
C CYS A 35 13.01 -6.27 -1.87
N TYR A 36 12.19 -7.06 -1.16
CA TYR A 36 12.10 -7.04 0.30
C TYR A 36 11.62 -8.38 0.87
N ASN A 37 12.22 -8.83 1.98
CA ASN A 37 11.86 -10.08 2.67
C ASN A 37 11.93 -10.02 4.21
N LYS A 38 12.13 -8.84 4.81
CA LYS A 38 12.30 -8.71 6.26
C LYS A 38 10.96 -8.81 6.98
N ARG A 39 10.96 -9.31 8.23
CA ARG A 39 9.74 -9.54 9.03
C ARG A 39 9.14 -8.27 9.65
N GLU A 40 9.84 -7.15 9.57
CA GLU A 40 9.50 -5.89 10.26
C GLU A 40 8.12 -5.38 9.84
N VAL A 41 7.87 -5.34 8.53
CA VAL A 41 6.62 -4.86 7.90
C VAL A 41 5.47 -5.88 7.98
N GLY A 42 5.77 -7.18 8.08
CA GLY A 42 4.76 -8.24 8.17
C GLY A 42 4.29 -8.76 6.80
N HIS A 43 3.02 -9.17 6.70
CA HIS A 43 2.43 -9.61 5.44
C HIS A 43 1.90 -8.42 4.66
N PHE A 44 2.30 -8.27 3.40
CA PHE A 44 1.74 -7.34 2.44
C PHE A 44 0.37 -7.83 1.97
N TYR A 45 -0.57 -6.90 1.90
CA TYR A 45 -1.91 -7.15 1.37
C TYR A 45 -2.14 -6.36 0.08
N LYS A 46 -1.76 -5.08 0.08
CA LYS A 46 -1.91 -4.19 -1.06
C LYS A 46 -0.70 -3.26 -1.16
N LEU A 47 -0.36 -2.92 -2.39
CA LEU A 47 0.65 -1.91 -2.72
C LEU A 47 -0.03 -0.78 -3.49
N GLU A 48 0.43 0.43 -3.27
CA GLU A 48 0.00 1.63 -3.99
C GLU A 48 1.23 2.50 -4.26
N CYS A 49 1.18 3.32 -5.31
CA CYS A 49 2.22 4.31 -5.62
C CYS A 49 1.59 5.69 -5.60
N GLY A 50 2.24 6.65 -4.95
CA GLY A 50 1.83 8.05 -4.97
C GLY A 50 3.03 8.97 -4.81
N ASN A 51 3.19 9.96 -5.69
CA ASN A 51 4.32 10.90 -5.69
C ASN A 51 5.70 10.22 -5.62
N ASN A 52 5.89 9.13 -6.39
CA ASN A 52 7.11 8.31 -6.32
C ASN A 52 7.38 7.69 -4.94
N VAL A 53 6.38 7.56 -4.09
CA VAL A 53 6.50 6.84 -2.81
C VAL A 53 5.68 5.57 -2.89
N LEU A 54 6.30 4.45 -2.51
CA LEU A 54 5.64 3.16 -2.45
C LEU A 54 4.91 3.03 -1.11
N PHE A 55 3.62 2.73 -1.14
CA PHE A 55 2.82 2.48 0.07
C PHE A 55 2.43 1.01 0.14
N ALA A 56 2.42 0.48 1.36
CA ALA A 56 2.07 -0.90 1.64
C ALA A 56 1.06 -1.00 2.78
N TRP A 57 -0.07 -1.63 2.48
CA TRP A 57 -1.04 -2.07 3.47
C TRP A 57 -0.65 -3.44 3.97
N THR A 58 -0.34 -3.54 5.26
CA THR A 58 0.27 -4.76 5.81
C THR A 58 -0.43 -5.24 7.08
N SER A 59 -0.10 -6.45 7.52
CA SER A 59 -0.60 -7.01 8.77
C SER A 59 -0.26 -6.16 10.00
N LYS A 60 0.84 -5.40 9.94
CA LYS A 60 1.35 -4.59 11.07
C LYS A 60 1.03 -3.09 10.96
N GLY A 61 0.34 -2.67 9.91
CA GLY A 61 -0.05 -1.27 9.69
C GLY A 61 0.18 -0.83 8.26
N VAL A 62 0.08 0.48 8.02
CA VAL A 62 0.45 1.08 6.73
C VAL A 62 1.92 1.48 6.81
N PHE A 63 2.69 1.11 5.80
CA PHE A 63 4.09 1.51 5.65
C PHE A 63 4.27 2.29 4.35
N TYR A 64 5.32 3.11 4.30
CA TYR A 64 5.76 3.76 3.08
C TYR A 64 7.26 3.56 2.85
N SER A 65 7.69 3.65 1.59
CA SER A 65 9.08 3.54 1.16
C SER A 65 9.39 4.59 0.11
N GLU A 66 10.38 5.43 0.41
CA GLU A 66 10.99 6.40 -0.53
C GLU A 66 12.27 5.82 -1.17
N SER A 67 12.49 4.52 -0.99
CA SER A 67 13.72 3.83 -1.37
C SER A 67 13.40 2.61 -2.22
N ARG A 68 12.44 2.74 -3.15
CA ARG A 68 12.09 1.67 -4.09
C ARG A 68 11.76 0.34 -3.41
N GLY A 69 11.15 0.39 -2.23
CA GLY A 69 10.77 -0.79 -1.46
C GLY A 69 11.89 -1.46 -0.65
N HIS A 70 13.11 -0.91 -0.60
CA HIS A 70 14.21 -1.47 0.19
C HIS A 70 14.09 -1.20 1.70
N TYR A 71 13.63 0.00 2.08
CA TYR A 71 13.39 0.41 3.46
C TYR A 71 11.96 0.90 3.64
N TRP A 72 11.36 0.57 4.78
CA TRP A 72 9.95 0.84 5.05
C TRP A 72 9.77 1.55 6.38
N HIS A 73 8.99 2.62 6.37
CA HIS A 73 8.67 3.41 7.55
C HIS A 73 7.20 3.23 7.91
N LEU A 74 6.92 2.89 9.17
CA LEU A 74 5.55 2.78 9.66
C LEU A 74 4.90 4.16 9.64
N VAL A 75 3.74 4.25 8.98
CA VAL A 75 2.89 5.44 9.02
C VAL A 75 2.31 5.55 10.44
N ARG A 76 2.91 6.39 11.28
CA ARG A 76 2.41 6.62 12.64
C ARG A 76 1.27 7.63 12.61
N PRO A 77 0.10 7.31 13.23
CA PRO A 77 -1.04 8.23 13.34
C PRO A 77 -0.72 9.60 13.96
N HIS A 78 0.41 9.71 14.66
CA HIS A 78 0.88 10.92 15.34
C HIS A 78 1.94 11.72 14.55
N ALA A 79 2.26 11.33 13.32
CA ALA A 79 2.96 12.22 12.41
C ALA A 79 2.03 13.41 12.08
N PRO A 80 2.49 14.67 12.18
CA PRO A 80 1.65 15.87 12.08
C PRO A 80 1.17 16.17 10.65
N SER A 81 0.93 15.17 9.81
CA SER A 81 0.25 15.37 8.54
C SER A 81 -1.25 15.09 8.70
N ARG A 82 -2.07 16.07 8.29
CA ARG A 82 -3.54 15.98 8.28
C ARG A 82 -4.05 14.72 7.56
N ILE A 83 -3.29 14.25 6.56
CA ILE A 83 -3.57 13.06 5.75
C ILE A 83 -3.57 11.79 6.63
N ILE A 84 -2.54 11.62 7.46
CA ILE A 84 -2.37 10.43 8.30
C ILE A 84 -3.40 10.41 9.45
N GLN A 85 -3.76 11.57 9.99
CA GLN A 85 -4.82 11.66 11.01
C GLN A 85 -6.20 11.29 10.44
N LYS A 86 -6.55 11.76 9.23
CA LYS A 86 -7.81 11.38 8.58
C LYS A 86 -7.86 9.88 8.27
N GLN A 87 -6.80 9.32 7.68
CA GLN A 87 -6.74 7.88 7.38
C GLN A 87 -6.85 7.01 8.64
N SER A 88 -6.09 7.33 9.69
CA SER A 88 -6.11 6.56 10.93
C SER A 88 -7.47 6.60 11.65
N LYS A 89 -8.19 7.72 11.57
CA LYS A 89 -9.56 7.85 12.12
C LYS A 89 -10.54 6.98 11.33
N GLN A 90 -10.48 6.99 10.01
CA GLN A 90 -11.38 6.20 9.18
C GLN A 90 -11.16 4.69 9.35
N ILE A 91 -9.90 4.24 9.38
CA ILE A 91 -9.54 2.83 9.63
C ILE A 91 -10.10 2.33 10.97
N LYS A 92 -10.09 3.18 12.01
CA LYS A 92 -10.66 2.83 13.33
C LYS A 92 -12.19 2.76 13.33
N LEU A 93 -12.87 3.64 12.61
CA LEU A 93 -14.33 3.64 12.49
C LEU A 93 -14.84 2.41 11.73
N GLU A 94 -14.16 2.05 10.64
CA GLU A 94 -14.55 0.92 9.79
C GLU A 94 -14.16 -0.44 10.40
N GLY A 95 -13.05 -0.50 11.15
CA GLY A 95 -12.65 -1.66 11.96
C GLY A 95 -13.64 -2.05 13.06
N ASN A 96 -14.48 -1.11 13.52
CA ASN A 96 -15.54 -1.39 14.50
C ASN A 96 -16.86 -1.85 13.87
N LYS A 97 -17.01 -1.76 12.54
CA LYS A 97 -18.24 -2.14 11.82
C LYS A 97 -18.10 -3.43 11.01
N MET A 98 -16.87 -3.79 10.62
CA MET A 98 -16.57 -4.88 9.69
C MET A 98 -15.29 -5.61 10.12
N SER A 99 -15.16 -6.90 9.86
CA SER A 99 -13.92 -7.61 10.16
C SER A 99 -12.77 -7.13 9.25
N LYS A 100 -11.52 -7.25 9.72
CA LYS A 100 -10.31 -6.83 8.97
C LYS A 100 -10.18 -7.51 7.59
N LYS A 101 -10.84 -8.65 7.37
CA LYS A 101 -10.93 -9.34 6.07
C LYS A 101 -11.95 -8.70 5.12
N GLU A 102 -13.09 -8.25 5.64
CA GLU A 102 -14.15 -7.62 4.83
C GLU A 102 -13.76 -6.22 4.40
N LEU A 103 -13.07 -5.48 5.27
CA LEU A 103 -12.48 -4.17 4.96
C LEU A 103 -11.49 -4.19 3.80
N LEU A 104 -10.80 -5.32 3.64
CA LEU A 104 -9.75 -5.49 2.64
C LEU A 104 -10.29 -5.91 1.27
N ASN A 105 -11.54 -6.37 1.22
CA ASN A 105 -12.20 -6.83 0.00
C ASN A 105 -13.20 -5.80 -0.56
N ASP A 106 -13.49 -4.73 0.19
CA ASP A 106 -14.39 -3.66 -0.27
C ASP A 106 -13.60 -2.58 -1.02
N GLU A 107 -13.53 -2.74 -2.33
CA GLU A 107 -12.83 -1.81 -3.23
C GLU A 107 -13.40 -0.39 -3.16
N LYS A 108 -14.71 -0.23 -2.97
CA LYS A 108 -15.35 1.09 -2.88
C LYS A 108 -14.97 1.80 -1.60
N LEU A 109 -14.89 1.07 -0.50
CA LEU A 109 -14.43 1.62 0.77
C LEU A 109 -12.95 2.02 0.67
N ILE A 110 -12.09 1.15 0.13
CA ILE A 110 -10.67 1.46 -0.08
C ILE A 110 -10.52 2.71 -0.95
N GLU A 111 -11.22 2.81 -2.07
CA GLU A 111 -11.23 4.01 -2.92
C GLU A 111 -11.68 5.26 -2.17
N LYS A 112 -12.72 5.18 -1.35
CA LYS A 112 -13.24 6.31 -0.58
C LYS A 112 -12.22 6.80 0.45
N ILE A 113 -11.61 5.87 1.19
CA ILE A 113 -10.56 6.20 2.18
C ILE A 113 -9.37 6.86 1.48
N THR A 114 -8.97 6.33 0.32
CA THR A 114 -7.91 6.89 -0.50
C THR A 114 -8.30 8.29 -0.99
N LYS A 115 -9.44 8.48 -1.65
CA LYS A 115 -9.92 9.79 -2.15
C LYS A 115 -10.07 10.84 -1.06
N GLU A 116 -10.64 10.49 0.10
CA GLU A 116 -10.82 11.41 1.23
C GLU A 116 -9.49 11.76 1.92
N ALA A 117 -8.50 10.87 1.88
CA ALA A 117 -7.17 11.13 2.40
C ALA A 117 -6.34 12.07 1.51
N TRP A 118 -6.53 11.99 0.19
CA TRP A 118 -5.77 12.80 -0.79
C TRP A 118 -6.44 14.12 -1.16
N GLY A 119 -7.61 14.44 -0.59
CA GLY A 119 -8.21 15.76 -0.67
C GLY A 119 -8.55 16.19 -2.09
N GLY A 120 -9.58 15.58 -2.69
CA GLY A 120 -10.35 16.19 -3.80
C GLY A 120 -9.51 16.80 -4.92
N GLY A 121 -8.48 16.10 -5.36
CA GLY A 121 -7.75 16.41 -6.59
C GLY A 121 -8.08 15.33 -7.60
N VAL A 122 -8.77 15.73 -8.66
CA VAL A 122 -9.23 14.93 -9.79
C VAL A 122 -8.12 14.02 -10.34
N TYR A 123 -8.36 12.71 -10.36
CA TYR A 123 -7.78 11.81 -11.34
C TYR A 123 -8.92 11.39 -12.28
N ASP A 124 -9.25 12.28 -13.21
CA ASP A 124 -9.95 11.93 -14.44
C ASP A 124 -8.93 11.39 -15.44
N GLY A 125 -9.27 10.28 -16.11
CA GLY A 125 -8.50 9.65 -17.20
C GLY A 125 -7.53 8.58 -16.68
N ALA A 126 -7.80 7.27 -16.77
CA ALA A 126 -8.21 6.48 -17.93
C ALA A 126 -7.39 6.84 -19.18
N VAL A 127 -6.30 6.10 -19.43
CA VAL A 127 -6.23 5.04 -20.46
C VAL A 127 -5.30 3.94 -19.97
#